data_AF-A0A6S6TY32-F1
#
_entry.id   AF-A0A6S6TY32-F1
#
_cell.length_a   1.000
_cell.length_b   1.000
_cell.length_c   1.000
_cell.angle_alpha   90.00
_cell.angle_beta   90.00
_cell.angle_gamma   90.00
#
_symmetry.space_group_name_H-M   'P 1'
#
loop_
_entity.id
_entity.type
_entity.pdbx_description
1 polymer ?
#
loop_
_entity_poly.entity_id
_entity_poly.type
_entity_poly.pdbx_seq_one_letter_code
_entity_poly.pdbx_strand_id
1 'polypeptide(L)' 'MLLVGKGDRPAEWIADLLAARDRNQAGMTAAASGLYFVHVNYPPEFNLPADYVLPEFVLG' A
#
# COMPACT_ATOMS: atom_id res chain seq x y z
N MET A 1 7.15 2.65 3.43
CA MET A 1 6.52 3.28 4.62
C MET A 1 7.02 2.72 5.95
N LEU A 2 7.08 1.40 6.16
CA LEU A 2 7.47 0.82 7.47
C LEU A 2 8.76 1.42 8.09
N LEU A 3 9.84 1.54 7.31
CA LEU A 3 11.11 2.12 7.78
C LEU A 3 10.99 3.59 8.16
N VAL A 4 10.14 4.37 7.47
CA VAL A 4 9.90 5.78 7.78
C VAL A 4 9.01 5.90 9.02
N GLY A 5 7.91 5.14 9.07
CA GLY A 5 6.98 5.16 10.21
C GLY A 5 7.61 4.69 11.52
N LYS A 6 8.65 3.86 11.46
CA LYS A 6 9.46 3.44 12.62
C LYS A 6 10.60 4.42 12.96
N GLY A 7 10.90 5.39 12.10
CA GLY A 7 12.01 6.33 12.27
C GLY A 7 13.38 5.82 11.82
N ASP A 8 13.46 4.63 11.20
CA ASP A 8 14.71 4.07 10.67
C ASP A 8 15.21 4.82 9.41
N ARG A 9 14.32 5.55 8.73
CA ARG A 9 14.62 6.43 7.59
C ARG A 9 13.84 7.74 7.70
N PRO A 10 14.39 8.87 7.23
CA PRO A 10 13.67 10.14 7.20
C PRO A 10 12.56 10.13 6.14
N ALA A 11 11.59 11.04 6.24
CA ALA A 11 10.45 11.09 5.32
C ALA A 11 10.86 11.46 3.88
N GLU A 12 11.86 12.33 3.77
CA GLU A 12 12.45 12.82 2.51
C GLU A 12 13.01 11.68 1.66
N TRP A 13 13.43 10.57 2.29
CA TRP A 13 13.98 9.40 1.62
C TRP A 13 13.02 8.80 0.56
N ILE A 14 11.70 8.93 0.75
CA ILE A 14 10.73 8.46 -0.25
C ILE A 14 10.87 9.22 -1.58
N ALA A 15 11.14 10.52 -1.52
CA ALA A 15 11.35 11.33 -2.73
C ALA A 15 12.64 10.90 -3.45
N ASP A 16 13.72 10.65 -2.69
CA ASP A 16 14.99 10.18 -3.23
C ASP A 16 14.83 8.82 -3.95
N LEU A 17 14.09 7.88 -3.35
CA LEU A 17 13.80 6.58 -3.97
C LEU A 17 13.02 6.69 -5.28
N LEU A 18 12.01 7.57 -5.32
CA LEU A 18 11.21 7.79 -6.52
C LEU A 18 12.04 8.42 -7.64
N ALA A 19 12.95 9.34 -7.30
CA ALA A 19 13.87 9.95 -8.24
C ALA A 19 14.88 8.92 -8.79
N ALA A 20 15.42 8.06 -7.91
CA ALA A 20 16.40 7.04 -8.28
C ALA A 20 15.84 5.92 -9.17
N ARG A 21 14.54 5.58 -9.03
CA ARG A 21 13.87 4.48 -9.76
C ARG A 21 14.59 3.14 -9.67
N ASP A 22 15.29 2.91 -8.56
CA ASP A 22 16.12 1.73 -8.33
C ASP A 22 15.56 0.89 -7.17
N ARG A 23 15.13 -0.33 -7.50
CA ARG A 23 14.53 -1.26 -6.53
C ARG A 23 15.54 -1.73 -5.47
N ASN A 24 16.84 -1.73 -5.75
CA ASN A 24 17.87 -2.16 -4.79
C ASN A 24 18.01 -1.19 -3.61
N GLN A 25 17.63 0.07 -3.81
CA GLN A 25 17.67 1.10 -2.77
C GLN A 25 16.42 1.09 -1.88
N ALA A 26 15.31 0.51 -2.37
CA ALA A 26 14.06 0.44 -1.64
C ALA A 26 14.10 -0.61 -0.51
N GLY A 27 13.23 -0.46 0.49
CA GLY A 27 13.10 -1.41 1.59
C GLY A 27 12.65 -2.81 1.16
N MET A 28 12.61 -3.72 2.14
CA MET A 28 12.06 -5.06 1.95
C MET A 28 10.59 -4.98 1.51
N THR A 29 10.19 -5.92 0.66
CA THR A 29 8.76 -6.11 0.33
C THR A 29 8.02 -6.49 1.62
N ALA A 30 6.90 -5.81 1.89
CA ALA A 30 6.06 -6.11 3.05
C ALA A 30 5.48 -7.54 2.95
N ALA A 31 5.16 -8.13 4.10
CA ALA A 31 4.52 -9.45 4.14
C ALA A 31 3.14 -9.41 3.49
N ALA A 32 2.81 -10.44 2.69
CA ALA A 32 1.55 -10.51 1.96
C ALA A 32 0.31 -10.66 2.87
N SER A 33 0.48 -11.20 4.08
CA SER A 33 -0.63 -11.48 5.01
C SER A 33 -1.39 -10.24 5.49
N GLY A 34 -0.78 -9.05 5.38
CA GLY A 34 -1.44 -7.78 5.74
C GLY A 34 -2.14 -7.10 4.57
N LEU A 35 -2.07 -7.63 3.34
CA LEU A 35 -2.61 -7.01 2.13
C LEU A 35 -3.96 -7.63 1.75
N TYR A 36 -4.99 -6.81 1.62
CA TYR A 36 -6.34 -7.22 1.23
C TYR A 36 -6.78 -6.48 -0.04
N PHE A 37 -7.30 -7.22 -1.02
CA PHE A 37 -7.92 -6.66 -2.21
C PHE A 37 -9.39 -6.35 -1.91
N VAL A 38 -9.69 -5.06 -1.70
CA VAL A 38 -11.01 -4.63 -1.17
C VAL A 38 -11.99 -4.17 -2.24
N HIS A 39 -11.49 -3.61 -3.35
CA HIS A 39 -12.35 -2.97 -4.34
C HIS A 39 -11.64 -2.80 -5.69
N VAL A 40 -12.42 -2.68 -6.75
CA VAL A 40 -11.97 -2.35 -8.11
C VAL A 40 -13.01 -1.46 -8.79
N ASN A 41 -12.53 -0.45 -9.49
CA ASN A 41 -13.38 0.49 -10.23
C ASN A 41 -13.66 -0.06 -11.64
N TYR A 42 -14.93 -0.09 -12.02
CA TYR A 42 -15.37 -0.34 -13.39
C TYR A 42 -16.13 0.88 -13.95
N PRO A 43 -16.07 1.12 -15.26
CA PRO A 43 -16.89 2.15 -15.90
C PRO A 43 -18.40 1.96 -15.62
N PRO A 44 -19.17 3.06 -15.42
CA PRO A 44 -20.58 2.98 -15.03
C PRO A 44 -21.47 2.19 -16.00
N GLU A 45 -21.13 2.15 -17.28
CA GLU A 45 -21.88 1.43 -18.32
C GLU A 45 -22.01 -0.08 -18.08
N PHE A 46 -21.12 -0.65 -17.26
CA PHE A 46 -21.18 -2.06 -16.90
C PHE A 46 -22.18 -2.36 -15.78
N ASN A 47 -22.72 -1.33 -15.10
CA ASN A 47 -23.74 -1.43 -14.06
C ASN A 47 -23.46 -2.53 -13.01
N LEU A 48 -22.21 -2.62 -12.56
CA LEU A 48 -21.77 -3.58 -11.55
C LEU A 48 -22.00 -3.04 -10.13
N PRO A 49 -22.27 -3.90 -9.13
CA PRO A 49 -22.31 -3.49 -7.73
C PRO A 49 -20.96 -2.88 -7.31
N ALA A 50 -21.02 -1.69 -6.70
CA ALA A 50 -19.82 -0.93 -6.28
C ALA A 50 -19.56 -0.99 -4.77
N ASP A 51 -20.52 -1.46 -3.98
CA ASP A 51 -20.39 -1.50 -2.53
C ASP A 51 -19.35 -2.56 -2.09
N TYR A 52 -18.55 -2.22 -1.10
CA TYR A 52 -17.58 -3.12 -0.49
C TYR A 52 -17.47 -2.86 1.01
N VAL A 53 -17.02 -3.89 1.74
CA VAL A 53 -16.77 -3.81 3.18
C VAL A 53 -15.27 -4.01 3.41
N LEU A 54 -14.68 -3.21 4.30
CA LEU A 54 -13.29 -3.38 4.69
C LEU A 54 -13.13 -4.62 5.58
N PRO A 55 -11.98 -5.31 5.56
CA PRO A 55 -11.71 -6.40 6.50
C PRO A 55 -11.86 -5.93 7.94
N GLU A 56 -12.57 -6.70 8.76
CA GLU A 56 -12.60 -6.47 10.21
C GLU A 56 -11.27 -6.88 10.81
N PHE A 57 -10.60 -5.95 11.51
CA PHE A 57 -9.39 -6.24 12.25
C PHE A 57 -9.74 -6.30 13.73
N VAL A 58 -9.70 -7.51 14.32
CA VAL A 58 -9.71 -7.63 15.78
C VAL A 58 -8.29 -7.32 16.25
N LEU A 59 -8.09 -6.13 16.81
CA LEU A 59 -6.91 -5.86 17.64
C LEU A 59 -7.10 -6.67 18.92
N GLY A 60 -6.43 -7.82 19.01
CA GLY A 60 -6.31 -8.58 20.25
C GLY A 60 -5.55 -7.80 21.31
#